data_AF-A0A2D7H836-F1
#
_entry.id   AF-A0A2D7H836-F1
#
_cell.length_a   1.000
_cell.length_b   1.000
_cell.length_c   1.000
_cell.angle_alpha   90.00
_cell.angle_beta   90.00
_cell.angle_gamma   90.00
#
_symmetry.space_group_name_H-M   'P 1'
#
loop_
_entity.id
_entity.type
_entity.pdbx_description
1 polymer ?
#
loop_
_entity_poly.entity_id
_entity_poly.type
_entity_poly.pdbx_seq_one_letter_code
_entity_poly.pdbx_strand_id
1 'polypeptide(L)'
;MNESQITDFLIQWSIRVSVILVYLRILIRLWRGGPEDVTQRSLEYYVWAGGFLMLVAHVCLSFHFVHHWLHSDAWTRTSTETENLIGVRSGNGIWANYLLLAIWGIDLLRLNRAKAHGRITNRSVDRAVAFFFCFMFVNATVVFGPTVYRYLAFPALTLLLCVWRLGKR
;
A
#
# COMPACT_ATOMS: atom_id res chain seq x y z
N MET A 1 -3.95 26.44 13.16
CA MET A 1 -3.61 25.00 13.21
C MET A 1 -2.34 24.87 14.02
N ASN A 2 -2.38 24.14 15.13
CA ASN A 2 -1.20 23.90 15.96
C ASN A 2 -0.26 22.90 15.26
N GLU A 3 1.03 22.91 15.57
CA GLU A 3 2.04 22.05 14.92
C GLU A 3 1.66 20.55 14.97
N SER A 4 1.09 20.08 16.09
CA SER A 4 0.61 18.71 16.22
C SER A 4 -0.48 18.35 15.21
N GLN A 5 -1.42 19.27 14.95
CA GLN A 5 -2.50 19.06 13.99
C GLN A 5 -1.99 18.99 12.54
N ILE A 6 -0.94 19.76 12.22
CA ILE A 6 -0.29 19.73 10.90
C ILE A 6 0.39 18.37 10.70
N THR A 7 1.11 17.89 11.70
CA THR A 7 1.81 16.60 11.65
C THR A 7 0.84 15.43 11.49
N ASP A 8 -0.22 15.39 12.29
CA ASP A 8 -1.27 14.37 12.19
C ASP A 8 -1.94 14.39 10.81
N PHE A 9 -2.20 15.59 10.29
CA PHE A 9 -2.75 15.77 8.95
C PHE A 9 -1.80 15.21 7.88
N LEU A 10 -0.50 15.52 7.93
CA LEU A 10 0.50 15.03 6.97
C LEU A 10 0.65 13.51 7.03
N ILE A 11 0.67 12.92 8.22
CA ILE A 11 0.74 11.46 8.42
C ILE A 11 -0.51 10.80 7.83
N GLN A 12 -1.71 11.32 8.10
CA GLN A 12 -2.94 10.74 7.57
C GLN A 12 -3.08 10.91 6.05
N TRP A 13 -2.71 12.06 5.50
CA TRP A 13 -2.84 12.31 4.07
C TRP A 13 -1.80 11.60 3.24
N SER A 14 -0.56 11.42 3.73
CA SER A 14 0.47 10.64 3.03
C SER A 14 0.01 9.21 2.75
N ILE A 15 -0.57 8.52 3.75
CA ILE A 15 -1.11 7.17 3.53
C ILE A 15 -2.35 7.20 2.61
N ARG A 16 -3.27 8.16 2.77
CA ARG A 16 -4.46 8.28 1.89
C ARG A 16 -4.07 8.49 0.43
N VAL A 17 -3.11 9.38 0.17
CA VAL A 17 -2.60 9.61 -1.19
C VAL A 17 -1.94 8.36 -1.74
N SER A 18 -1.15 7.64 -0.93
CA SER A 18 -0.58 6.34 -1.34
C SER A 18 -1.66 5.35 -1.77
N VAL A 19 -2.72 5.20 -0.96
CA VAL A 19 -3.87 4.34 -1.27
C VAL A 19 -4.59 4.78 -2.54
N ILE A 20 -4.85 6.08 -2.72
CA ILE A 20 -5.48 6.65 -3.92
C ILE A 20 -4.65 6.31 -5.17
N LEU A 21 -3.32 6.40 -5.10
CA LEU A 21 -2.45 6.07 -6.23
C LEU A 21 -2.46 4.56 -6.54
N VAL A 22 -2.58 3.69 -5.54
CA VAL A 22 -2.79 2.25 -5.75
C VAL A 22 -4.11 1.99 -6.49
N TYR A 23 -5.21 2.61 -6.04
CA TYR A 23 -6.50 2.52 -6.72
C TYR A 23 -6.45 3.07 -8.14
N LEU A 24 -5.79 4.21 -8.34
CA LEU A 24 -5.64 4.84 -9.63
C LEU A 24 -4.92 3.90 -10.62
N ARG A 25 -3.84 3.23 -10.19
CA ARG A 25 -3.16 2.21 -11.01
C ARG A 25 -4.11 1.08 -11.44
N ILE A 26 -4.91 0.57 -10.50
CA ILE A 26 -5.87 -0.51 -10.77
C ILE A 26 -6.96 -0.05 -11.76
N LEU A 27 -7.48 1.17 -11.57
CA LEU A 27 -8.49 1.77 -12.47
C LEU A 27 -7.93 1.99 -13.88
N ILE A 28 -6.70 2.50 -14.00
CA ILE A 28 -6.04 2.67 -15.31
C ILE A 28 -5.94 1.32 -16.04
N ARG A 29 -5.55 0.26 -15.32
CA ARG A 29 -5.44 -1.09 -15.89
C ARG A 29 -6.81 -1.69 -16.25
N LEU A 30 -7.88 -1.33 -15.56
CA LEU A 30 -9.25 -1.74 -15.90
C LEU A 30 -9.79 -0.98 -17.12
N TRP A 31 -9.54 0.32 -17.22
CA TRP A 31 -10.05 1.16 -18.31
C TRP A 31 -9.29 1.00 -19.62
N ARG A 32 -7.97 0.85 -19.56
CA ARG A 32 -7.12 0.79 -20.76
C ARG A 32 -6.72 -0.63 -21.17
N GLY A 33 -7.06 -1.64 -20.37
CA GLY A 33 -6.71 -3.03 -20.65
C GLY A 33 -5.27 -3.38 -20.24
N GLY A 34 -4.78 -4.51 -20.77
CA GLY A 34 -3.43 -5.01 -20.47
C GLY A 34 -2.31 -4.05 -20.91
N PRO A 35 -1.12 -4.12 -20.30
CA PRO A 35 -0.01 -3.21 -20.60
C PRO A 35 0.70 -3.60 -21.92
N GLU A 36 -0.02 -3.57 -23.03
CA GLU A 36 0.52 -3.81 -24.37
C GLU A 36 1.24 -2.55 -24.89
N ASP A 37 0.83 -1.35 -24.43
CA ASP A 37 1.44 -0.08 -24.79
C ASP A 37 2.55 0.39 -23.82
N VAL A 38 3.69 0.84 -24.39
CA VAL A 38 4.86 1.36 -23.64
C VAL A 38 4.52 2.62 -22.82
N THR A 39 3.65 3.48 -23.34
CA THR A 39 3.21 4.72 -22.68
C THR A 39 2.35 4.41 -21.45
N GLN A 40 1.40 3.48 -21.57
CA GLN A 40 0.58 3.02 -20.45
C GLN A 40 1.44 2.41 -19.34
N ARG A 41 2.41 1.57 -19.73
CA ARG A 41 3.34 0.95 -18.79
C ARG A 41 4.18 1.97 -18.02
N SER A 42 4.62 3.03 -18.69
CA SER A 42 5.39 4.11 -18.04
C SER A 42 4.52 4.87 -17.04
N LEU A 43 3.27 5.17 -17.40
CA LEU A 43 2.33 5.85 -16.51
C LEU A 43 1.98 5.00 -15.29
N GLU A 44 1.68 3.71 -15.48
CA GLU A 44 1.45 2.78 -14.37
C GLU A 44 2.65 2.69 -13.41
N TYR A 45 3.88 2.71 -13.95
CA TYR A 45 5.09 2.74 -13.15
C TYR A 45 5.21 4.02 -12.31
N TYR A 46 5.01 5.20 -12.90
CA TYR A 46 5.12 6.46 -12.15
C TYR A 46 4.04 6.60 -11.08
N VAL A 47 2.80 6.18 -11.38
CA VAL A 47 1.72 6.14 -10.38
C VAL A 47 2.08 5.19 -9.23
N TRP A 48 2.62 4.01 -9.55
CA TRP A 48 3.04 3.04 -8.54
C TRP A 48 4.23 3.53 -7.70
N ALA A 49 5.21 4.16 -8.34
CA ALA A 49 6.36 4.77 -7.67
C ALA A 49 5.94 5.92 -6.75
N GLY A 50 5.00 6.78 -7.20
CA GLY A 50 4.45 7.86 -6.40
C GLY A 50 3.73 7.33 -5.16
N GLY A 51 2.95 6.24 -5.30
CA GLY A 51 2.30 5.58 -4.17
C GLY A 51 3.32 5.04 -3.15
N PHE A 52 4.40 4.44 -3.63
CA PHE A 52 5.49 3.97 -2.78
C PHE A 52 6.20 5.11 -2.05
N LEU A 53 6.53 6.21 -2.74
CA LEU A 53 7.16 7.38 -2.13
C LEU A 53 6.29 7.98 -1.03
N MET A 54 4.98 8.04 -1.23
CA MET A 54 4.04 8.50 -0.20
C MET A 54 3.97 7.56 0.99
N LEU A 55 4.09 6.24 0.78
CA LEU A 55 4.20 5.27 1.88
C LEU A 55 5.53 5.43 2.64
N VAL A 56 6.65 5.62 1.95
CA VAL A 56 7.95 5.91 2.59
C VAL A 56 7.86 7.19 3.41
N ALA A 57 7.29 8.26 2.84
CA ALA A 57 7.09 9.51 3.55
C ALA A 57 6.22 9.32 4.79
N HIS A 58 5.13 8.56 4.69
CA HIS A 58 4.27 8.21 5.82
C HIS A 58 5.05 7.51 6.94
N VAL A 59 5.85 6.49 6.60
CA VAL A 59 6.68 5.77 7.56
C VAL A 59 7.72 6.71 8.19
N CYS A 60 8.44 7.50 7.40
CA CYS A 60 9.43 8.45 7.91
C CYS A 60 8.79 9.50 8.85
N LEU A 61 7.64 10.06 8.48
CA LEU A 61 6.91 11.03 9.30
C LEU A 61 6.43 10.38 10.61
N SER A 62 5.88 9.17 10.54
CA SER A 62 5.46 8.42 11.72
C SER A 62 6.65 8.09 12.64
N PHE A 63 7.77 7.62 12.09
CA PHE A 63 8.96 7.32 12.87
C PHE A 63 9.59 8.56 13.48
N HIS A 64 9.62 9.68 12.76
CA HIS A 64 10.22 10.92 13.23
C HIS A 64 9.37 11.61 14.31
N PHE A 65 8.06 11.74 14.08
CA PHE A 65 7.19 12.52 14.97
C PHE A 65 6.48 11.71 16.06
N VAL A 66 6.24 10.42 15.83
CA VAL A 66 5.44 9.58 16.75
C VAL A 66 6.30 8.58 17.51
N HIS A 67 7.31 8.00 16.86
CA HIS A 67 8.11 6.91 17.45
C HIS A 67 9.53 7.31 17.80
N HIS A 68 9.93 8.58 17.62
CA HIS A 68 11.27 9.09 17.92
C HIS A 68 12.41 8.19 17.41
N TRP A 69 12.21 7.51 16.27
CA TRP A 69 13.12 6.52 15.68
C TRP A 69 13.39 5.26 16.53
N LEU A 70 12.65 5.06 17.62
CA LEU A 70 12.75 3.89 18.48
C LEU A 70 11.77 2.80 18.01
N HIS A 71 12.34 1.68 17.54
CA HIS A 71 11.54 0.52 17.13
C HIS A 71 10.70 -0.07 18.28
N SER A 72 11.20 0.02 19.53
CA SER A 72 10.49 -0.42 20.74
C SER A 72 9.19 0.36 20.97
N ASP A 73 9.18 1.66 20.67
CA ASP A 73 7.99 2.51 20.86
C ASP A 73 6.92 2.21 19.81
N ALA A 74 7.35 1.97 18.57
CA ALA A 74 6.47 1.51 17.51
C ALA A 74 5.84 0.15 17.86
N TRP A 75 6.67 -0.81 18.29
CA TRP A 75 6.21 -2.15 18.71
C TRP A 75 5.19 -2.06 19.85
N THR A 76 5.51 -1.30 20.90
CA THR A 76 4.65 -1.16 22.08
C THR A 76 3.29 -0.57 21.69
N ARG A 77 3.28 0.53 20.92
CA ARG A 77 2.03 1.17 20.48
C ARG A 77 1.16 0.26 19.61
N THR A 78 1.77 -0.49 18.69
CA THR A 78 1.05 -1.47 17.84
C THR A 78 0.49 -2.62 18.66
N SER A 79 1.25 -3.05 19.68
CA SER A 79 0.82 -4.10 20.58
C SER A 79 -0.38 -3.66 21.43
N THR A 80 -0.40 -2.41 21.90
CA THR A 80 -1.53 -1.81 22.63
C THR A 80 -2.77 -1.65 21.74
N GLU A 81 -2.63 -1.19 20.49
CA GLU A 81 -3.76 -1.10 19.56
C GLU A 81 -4.35 -2.48 19.23
N THR A 82 -3.50 -3.49 19.03
CA THR A 82 -3.96 -4.85 18.75
C THR A 82 -4.61 -5.50 19.97
N GLU A 83 -4.13 -5.18 21.19
CA GLU A 83 -4.76 -5.59 22.44
C GLU A 83 -6.14 -4.94 22.61
N ASN A 84 -6.27 -3.63 22.34
CA ASN A 84 -7.53 -2.92 22.46
C ASN A 84 -8.58 -3.38 21.44
N LEU A 85 -8.17 -3.81 20.25
CA LEU A 85 -9.09 -4.18 19.16
C LEU A 85 -9.40 -5.67 19.08
N ILE A 86 -8.39 -6.52 19.29
CA ILE A 86 -8.47 -7.98 19.09
C ILE A 86 -8.36 -8.72 20.43
N GLY A 87 -8.02 -8.02 21.52
CA GLY A 87 -7.72 -8.65 22.81
C GLY A 87 -6.37 -9.36 22.83
N VAL A 88 -5.55 -9.22 21.77
CA VAL A 88 -4.26 -9.90 21.62
C VAL A 88 -3.16 -8.86 21.48
N ARG A 89 -2.26 -8.80 22.47
CA ARG A 89 -1.11 -7.89 22.45
C ARG A 89 -0.05 -8.36 21.45
N SER A 90 -0.18 -7.96 20.19
CA SER A 90 0.74 -8.34 19.12
C SER A 90 1.24 -7.12 18.35
N GLY A 91 2.56 -6.89 18.36
CA GLY A 91 3.20 -5.85 17.55
C GLY A 91 3.40 -6.23 16.08
N ASN A 92 2.90 -7.40 15.64
CA ASN A 92 3.18 -7.96 14.32
C ASN A 92 2.70 -7.08 13.14
N GLY A 93 1.77 -6.15 13.38
CA GLY A 93 1.33 -5.18 12.36
C GLY A 93 2.47 -4.32 11.81
N ILE A 94 3.50 -4.03 12.62
CA ILE A 94 4.69 -3.30 12.15
C ILE A 94 5.53 -4.13 11.19
N TRP A 95 5.73 -5.42 11.48
CA TRP A 95 6.45 -6.31 10.57
C TRP A 95 5.73 -6.45 9.24
N ALA A 96 4.39 -6.47 9.25
CA ALA A 96 3.59 -6.46 8.02
C ALA A 96 3.82 -5.18 7.20
N ASN A 97 3.90 -4.01 7.83
CA ASN A 97 4.23 -2.75 7.16
C ASN A 97 5.66 -2.73 6.58
N TYR A 98 6.64 -3.28 7.30
CA TYR A 98 8.00 -3.45 6.78
C TYR A 98 8.04 -4.40 5.59
N LEU A 99 7.30 -5.50 5.67
CA LEU A 99 7.18 -6.45 4.57
C LEU A 99 6.53 -5.81 3.34
N LEU A 100 5.49 -4.99 3.53
CA LEU A 100 4.89 -4.20 2.46
C LEU A 100 5.89 -3.25 1.82
N LEU A 101 6.68 -2.54 2.62
CA LEU A 101 7.71 -1.63 2.09
C LEU A 101 8.75 -2.40 1.26
N ALA A 102 9.23 -3.54 1.76
CA ALA A 102 10.20 -4.38 1.06
C ALA A 102 9.62 -4.96 -0.24
N ILE A 103 8.42 -5.56 -0.19
CA ILE A 103 7.77 -6.17 -1.36
C ILE A 103 7.46 -5.11 -2.41
N TRP A 104 6.94 -3.94 -2.02
CA TRP A 104 6.65 -2.86 -2.95
C TRP A 104 7.94 -2.32 -3.59
N GLY A 105 9.01 -2.13 -2.81
CA GLY A 105 10.31 -1.71 -3.33
C GLY A 105 10.89 -2.71 -4.34
N ILE A 106 10.85 -4.01 -4.04
CA ILE A 106 11.30 -5.07 -4.95
C ILE A 106 10.46 -5.09 -6.23
N ASP A 107 9.14 -4.95 -6.12
CA ASP A 107 8.25 -4.86 -7.27
C ASP A 107 8.57 -3.65 -8.15
N LEU A 108 8.87 -2.50 -7.54
CA LEU A 108 9.26 -1.29 -8.27
C LEU A 108 10.57 -1.49 -9.04
N LEU A 109 11.58 -2.09 -8.42
CA LEU A 109 12.85 -2.43 -9.10
C LEU A 109 12.64 -3.40 -10.26
N ARG A 110 11.79 -4.41 -10.06
CA ARG A 110 11.39 -5.37 -11.10
C ARG A 110 10.69 -4.64 -12.26
N LEU A 111 9.73 -3.77 -11.99
CA LEU A 111 9.01 -3.01 -13.02
C LEU A 111 9.94 -2.06 -13.77
N ASN A 112 10.87 -1.40 -13.08
CA ASN A 112 11.87 -0.52 -13.68
C ASN A 112 12.80 -1.30 -14.64
N ARG A 113 13.33 -2.44 -14.20
CA ARG A 113 14.14 -3.33 -15.07
C ARG A 113 13.34 -3.81 -16.27
N ALA A 114 12.10 -4.21 -16.06
CA ALA A 114 11.26 -4.71 -17.13
C ALA A 114 10.89 -3.59 -18.12
N LYS A 115 10.71 -2.34 -17.67
CA LYS A 115 10.57 -1.14 -18.53
C LYS A 115 11.84 -0.88 -19.33
N ALA A 116 13.01 -0.91 -18.70
CA ALA A 116 14.31 -0.66 -19.35
C ALA A 116 14.65 -1.71 -20.42
N HIS A 117 14.29 -2.98 -20.20
CA HIS A 117 14.55 -4.07 -21.14
C HIS A 117 13.37 -4.40 -22.07
N GLY A 118 12.27 -3.63 -22.03
CA GLY A 118 11.07 -3.90 -22.84
C GLY A 118 10.37 -5.24 -22.57
N ARG A 119 10.68 -5.92 -21.46
CA ARG A 119 10.17 -7.28 -21.17
C ARG A 119 8.78 -7.24 -20.56
N ILE A 120 7.90 -8.15 -20.96
CA ILE A 120 6.59 -8.32 -20.34
C ILE A 120 6.77 -8.90 -18.93
N THR A 121 6.06 -8.33 -17.95
CA THR A 121 6.15 -8.75 -16.56
C THR A 121 5.37 -10.04 -16.33
N ASN A 122 5.90 -10.94 -15.50
CA ASN A 122 5.22 -12.21 -15.20
C ASN A 122 3.90 -11.95 -14.44
N ARG A 123 2.78 -12.35 -15.04
CA ARG A 123 1.42 -12.22 -14.50
C ARG A 123 1.23 -12.91 -13.15
N SER A 124 1.99 -13.97 -12.84
CA SER A 124 1.87 -14.66 -11.55
C SER A 124 2.45 -13.83 -10.41
N VAL A 125 3.55 -13.10 -10.65
CA VAL A 125 4.15 -12.21 -9.65
C VAL A 125 3.25 -11.00 -9.43
N ASP A 126 2.68 -10.42 -10.50
CA ASP A 126 1.72 -9.32 -10.37
C ASP A 126 0.50 -9.73 -9.54
N ARG A 127 0.02 -10.97 -9.70
CA ARG A 127 -1.07 -11.54 -8.89
C ARG A 127 -0.67 -11.71 -7.43
N ALA A 128 0.53 -12.22 -7.15
CA ALA A 128 1.03 -12.38 -5.79
C ALA A 128 1.16 -11.03 -5.07
N VAL A 129 1.72 -10.01 -5.74
CA VAL A 129 1.82 -8.65 -5.19
C VAL A 129 0.44 -8.07 -4.93
N ALA A 130 -0.49 -8.18 -5.89
CA ALA A 130 -1.84 -7.63 -5.72
C ALA A 130 -2.61 -8.33 -4.58
N PHE A 131 -2.45 -9.65 -4.42
CA PHE A 131 -3.02 -10.39 -3.29
C PHE A 131 -2.42 -9.93 -1.95
N PHE A 132 -1.10 -9.75 -1.89
CA PHE A 132 -0.43 -9.25 -0.70
C PHE A 132 -0.91 -7.84 -0.31
N PHE A 133 -1.10 -6.95 -1.28
CA PHE A 133 -1.67 -5.62 -1.03
C PHE A 133 -3.12 -5.69 -0.52
N CYS A 134 -3.93 -6.58 -1.08
CA CYS A 134 -5.29 -6.80 -0.60
C CYS A 134 -5.28 -7.28 0.86
N PHE A 135 -4.43 -8.25 1.19
CA PHE A 135 -4.23 -8.70 2.56
C PHE A 135 -3.79 -7.55 3.48
N MET A 136 -2.85 -6.71 3.03
CA MET A 136 -2.40 -5.54 3.78
C MET A 136 -3.50 -4.50 3.97
N PHE A 137 -4.37 -4.26 2.99
CA PHE A 137 -5.52 -3.37 3.16
C PHE A 137 -6.51 -3.90 4.20
N VAL A 138 -6.80 -5.20 4.20
CA VAL A 138 -7.63 -5.83 5.22
C VAL A 138 -6.96 -5.70 6.59
N ASN A 139 -5.67 -6.04 6.70
CA ASN A 139 -4.93 -5.89 7.94
C ASN A 139 -4.94 -4.43 8.45
N ALA A 140 -4.66 -3.47 7.58
CA ALA A 140 -4.63 -2.05 7.92
C ALA A 140 -6.00 -1.52 8.37
N THR A 141 -7.08 -1.93 7.70
CA THR A 141 -8.44 -1.47 8.04
C THR A 141 -9.02 -2.15 9.27
N VAL A 142 -8.66 -3.40 9.55
CA VAL A 142 -9.11 -4.14 10.74
C VAL A 142 -8.33 -3.70 11.98
N VAL A 143 -7.01 -3.53 11.87
CA VAL A 143 -6.10 -3.27 13.00
C VAL A 143 -5.89 -1.78 13.27
N PHE A 144 -5.92 -0.90 12.26
CA PHE A 144 -5.58 0.52 12.44
C PHE A 144 -6.67 1.48 11.95
N GLY A 145 -7.71 0.98 11.29
CA GLY A 145 -8.75 1.79 10.69
C GLY A 145 -9.96 2.04 11.62
N PRO A 146 -10.47 3.29 11.71
CA PRO A 146 -11.82 3.54 12.24
C PRO A 146 -12.86 2.68 11.50
N THR A 147 -13.96 2.29 12.15
CA THR A 147 -14.96 1.33 11.62
C THR A 147 -15.44 1.67 10.20
N VAL A 148 -15.49 2.95 9.83
CA VAL A 148 -15.87 3.43 8.49
C VAL A 148 -14.87 3.02 7.40
N TYR A 149 -13.58 2.96 7.72
CA TYR A 149 -12.52 2.57 6.77
C TYR A 149 -12.50 1.07 6.49
N ARG A 150 -13.16 0.23 7.32
CA ARG A 150 -13.35 -1.20 7.04
C ARG A 150 -14.12 -1.43 5.74
N TYR A 151 -15.00 -0.51 5.37
CA TYR A 151 -15.75 -0.59 4.11
C TYR A 151 -14.89 -0.27 2.87
N LEU A 152 -13.75 0.40 3.01
CA LEU A 152 -12.81 0.65 1.91
C LEU A 152 -12.01 -0.60 1.50
N ALA A 153 -11.93 -1.62 2.34
CA ALA A 153 -11.33 -2.90 1.95
C ALA A 153 -12.17 -3.65 0.89
N PHE A 154 -13.49 -3.45 0.90
CA PHE A 154 -14.39 -4.10 -0.06
C PHE A 154 -14.14 -3.65 -1.50
N PRO A 155 -14.10 -2.34 -1.85
CA PRO A 155 -13.75 -1.86 -3.18
C PRO A 155 -12.41 -2.39 -3.70
N ALA A 156 -11.37 -2.46 -2.87
CA ALA A 156 -10.09 -3.06 -3.26
C ALA A 156 -10.25 -4.52 -3.67
N LEU A 157 -10.98 -5.31 -2.88
CA LEU A 157 -11.26 -6.71 -3.16
C LEU A 157 -12.08 -6.87 -4.45
N THR A 158 -13.15 -6.09 -4.64
CA THR A 158 -13.97 -6.14 -5.86
C THR A 158 -13.19 -5.74 -7.10
N LEU A 159 -12.40 -4.67 -7.03
CA LEU A 159 -11.56 -4.22 -8.16
C LEU A 159 -10.51 -5.27 -8.52
N LEU A 160 -9.87 -5.90 -7.52
CA LEU A 160 -8.93 -7.00 -7.73
C LEU A 160 -9.60 -8.18 -8.46
N LEU A 161 -10.80 -8.59 -8.02
CA LEU A 161 -11.58 -9.65 -8.65
C LEU A 161 -12.01 -9.29 -10.08
N CYS A 162 -12.34 -8.02 -10.34
CA CYS A 162 -12.66 -7.53 -11.68
C CYS A 162 -11.45 -7.59 -12.62
N VAL A 163 -10.27 -7.13 -12.19
CA VAL A 163 -9.01 -7.26 -12.96
C VAL A 163 -8.72 -8.73 -13.24
N TRP A 164 -8.96 -9.61 -12.26
CA TRP A 164 -8.71 -11.04 -12.37
C TRP A 164 -9.63 -11.74 -13.39
N ARG A 165 -10.90 -11.33 -13.50
CA ARG A 165 -11.84 -11.87 -14.50
C ARG A 165 -11.56 -11.35 -15.91
N LEU A 166 -11.14 -10.10 -16.04
CA LEU A 166 -10.88 -9.47 -17.34
C LEU A 166 -9.56 -9.94 -17.98
N GLY A 167 -8.52 -10.21 -17.19
CA GLY A 167 -7.24 -10.72 -17.71
C GLY A 167 -7.22 -12.20 -18.14
N LYS A 168 -8.35 -12.91 -18.01
CA LYS A 168 -8.57 -14.28 -18.50
C LYS A 168 -9.28 -14.35 -19.85
N ARG A 169 -9.81 -13.23 -20.36
CA ARG A 169 -10.31 -13.10 -21.73
C ARG A 169 -9.20 -12.63 -22.64
#